data_AF-A0A1H8ZYI9-F1
#
_entry.id   AF-A0A1H8ZYI9-F1
#
_cell.length_a   1.000
_cell.length_b   1.000
_cell.length_c   1.000
_cell.angle_alpha   90.00
_cell.angle_beta   90.00
_cell.angle_gamma   90.00
#
_symmetry.space_group_name_H-M   'P 1'
#
loop_
_entity.id
_entity.type
_entity.pdbx_description
1 polymer ?
#
loop_
_entity_poly.entity_id
_entity_poly.type
_entity_poly.pdbx_seq_one_letter_code
_entity_poly.pdbx_strand_id
1 'polypeptide(L)'
;MSRHGPDPERLFFGQLVGTARRLAADQGSIADAITAIRRTAGPHDDLLVQGAGLGVGAWSVNPGLPTDILAAGLLVGSVPRLDLDVLLHWITVGQQRGLSGARYRA
;
A
#
# COMPACT_ATOMS: atom_id res chain seq x y z
N MET A 1 -18.34 -6.46 28.28
CA MET A 1 -17.05 -6.35 27.56
C MET A 1 -17.29 -6.73 26.12
N SER A 2 -17.56 -5.77 25.24
CA SER A 2 -17.79 -6.06 23.83
C SER A 2 -16.44 -6.39 23.18
N ARG A 3 -16.26 -7.63 22.71
CA ARG A 3 -15.15 -7.98 21.83
C ARG A 3 -15.32 -7.19 20.54
N HIS A 4 -14.65 -6.05 20.40
CA HIS A 4 -14.47 -5.41 19.10
C HIS A 4 -13.64 -6.39 18.27
N GLY A 5 -14.29 -7.05 17.31
CA GLY A 5 -13.59 -7.80 16.28
C GLY A 5 -12.61 -6.89 15.53
N PRO A 6 -11.67 -7.46 14.77
CA PRO A 6 -10.78 -6.65 13.93
C PRO A 6 -11.59 -5.71 13.04
N ASP A 7 -11.15 -4.46 12.98
CA ASP A 7 -11.74 -3.41 12.16
C ASP A 7 -11.80 -3.89 10.68
N PRO A 8 -13.01 -3.99 10.09
CA PRO A 8 -13.18 -4.55 8.75
C PRO A 8 -12.43 -3.75 7.67
N GLU A 9 -12.31 -2.43 7.84
CA GLU A 9 -11.57 -1.58 6.91
C GLU A 9 -10.07 -1.88 6.96
N ARG A 10 -9.52 -2.13 8.17
CA ARG A 10 -8.13 -2.55 8.33
C ARG A 10 -7.85 -3.92 7.71
N LEU A 11 -8.79 -4.86 7.84
CA LEU A 11 -8.66 -6.17 7.21
C LEU A 11 -8.65 -6.05 5.69
N PHE A 12 -9.56 -5.26 5.14
CA PHE A 12 -9.64 -5.01 3.70
C PHE A 12 -8.39 -4.30 3.18
N PHE A 13 -7.91 -3.26 3.88
CA PHE A 13 -6.64 -2.59 3.58
C PHE A 13 -5.47 -3.58 3.56
N GLY A 14 -5.39 -4.45 4.57
CA GLY A 14 -4.36 -5.50 4.64
C GLY A 14 -4.43 -6.47 3.46
N GLN A 15 -5.64 -6.89 3.06
CA GLN A 15 -5.86 -7.74 1.89
C GLN A 15 -5.42 -7.06 0.59
N LEU A 16 -5.73 -5.77 0.44
CA LEU A 16 -5.39 -4.99 -0.75
C LEU A 16 -3.87 -4.86 -0.93
N VAL A 17 -3.16 -4.46 0.13
CA VAL A 17 -1.69 -4.37 0.13
C VAL A 17 -1.05 -5.74 -0.05
N GLY A 18 -1.58 -6.78 0.60
CA GLY A 18 -1.10 -8.16 0.43
C GLY A 18 -1.25 -8.67 -1.00
N THR A 19 -2.37 -8.35 -1.65
CA THR A 19 -2.62 -8.69 -3.06
C THR A 19 -1.63 -8.00 -3.98
N ALA A 20 -1.38 -6.70 -3.78
CA ALA A 20 -0.39 -5.96 -4.57
C ALA A 20 1.03 -6.53 -4.41
N ARG A 21 1.41 -6.92 -3.19
CA ARG A 21 2.70 -7.59 -2.93
C ARG A 21 2.85 -8.92 -3.63
N ARG A 22 1.82 -9.76 -3.59
CA ARG A 22 1.82 -11.05 -4.30
C ARG A 22 1.98 -10.82 -5.80
N LEU A 23 1.17 -9.93 -6.38
CA LEU A 23 1.23 -9.62 -7.81
C LEU A 23 2.57 -9.01 -8.23
N ALA A 24 3.20 -8.19 -7.38
CA ALA A 24 4.53 -7.66 -7.63
C ALA A 24 5.62 -8.76 -7.62
N ALA A 25 5.42 -9.83 -6.86
CA ALA A 25 6.32 -10.97 -6.83
C ALA A 25 6.11 -11.94 -8.00
N ASP A 26 4.89 -12.05 -8.52
CA ASP A 26 4.49 -13.07 -9.51
C ASP A 26 5.07 -12.85 -10.93
N GLN A 27 5.92 -11.83 -11.16
CA GLN A 27 6.57 -11.50 -12.45
C GLN A 27 5.62 -11.44 -13.67
N GLY A 28 4.32 -11.23 -13.42
CA GLY A 28 3.28 -11.17 -14.45
C GLY A 28 3.16 -9.80 -15.13
N SER A 29 2.15 -9.69 -16.00
CA SER A 29 1.82 -8.42 -16.66
C SER A 29 1.39 -7.35 -15.67
N ILE A 30 2.03 -6.17 -15.73
CA ILE A 30 1.68 -4.99 -14.92
C ILE A 30 0.23 -4.57 -15.18
N ALA A 31 -0.24 -4.64 -16.43
CA ALA A 31 -1.60 -4.24 -16.79
C ALA A 31 -2.65 -5.18 -16.18
N ASP A 32 -2.37 -6.48 -16.15
CA ASP A 32 -3.26 -7.47 -15.53
C ASP A 32 -3.27 -7.32 -14.01
N ALA A 33 -2.10 -7.05 -13.41
CA ALA A 33 -1.99 -6.77 -11.98
C ALA A 33 -2.80 -5.53 -11.57
N ILE A 34 -2.67 -4.42 -12.32
CA ILE A 34 -3.48 -3.20 -12.11
C ILE A 34 -4.97 -3.50 -12.25
N THR A 35 -5.36 -4.28 -13.26
CA THR A 35 -6.76 -4.65 -13.48
C THR A 35 -7.30 -5.49 -12.32
N ALA A 36 -6.51 -6.44 -11.81
CA ALA A 36 -6.89 -7.26 -10.67
C ALA A 36 -7.04 -6.43 -9.39
N ILE A 37 -6.09 -5.54 -9.11
CA ILE A 37 -6.12 -4.65 -7.93
C ILE A 37 -7.34 -3.73 -7.99
N ARG A 38 -7.65 -3.12 -9.14
CA ARG A 38 -8.85 -2.29 -9.32
C ARG A 38 -10.15 -3.04 -9.03
N ARG A 39 -10.26 -4.28 -9.51
CA ARG A 39 -11.44 -5.13 -9.23
C ARG A 39 -11.57 -5.43 -7.74
N THR A 40 -10.47 -5.66 -7.05
CA THR A 40 -10.47 -5.89 -5.60
C THR A 40 -10.79 -4.63 -4.80
N ALA A 41 -10.24 -3.48 -5.20
CA ALA A 41 -10.45 -2.21 -4.52
C ALA A 41 -11.89 -1.70 -4.64
N GLY A 42 -12.55 -1.92 -5.79
CA GLY A 42 -13.91 -1.42 -6.01
C GLY A 42 -13.96 0.10 -5.87
N PRO A 43 -14.83 0.67 -5.01
CA PRO A 43 -14.92 2.12 -4.79
C PRO A 43 -13.83 2.70 -3.88
N HIS A 44 -12.96 1.87 -3.30
CA HIS A 44 -12.00 2.26 -2.27
C HIS A 44 -10.66 2.75 -2.84
N ASP A 45 -10.72 3.73 -3.74
CA ASP A 45 -9.54 4.34 -4.36
C ASP A 45 -8.65 5.07 -3.34
N ASP A 46 -9.24 5.57 -2.26
CA ASP A 46 -8.56 6.20 -1.14
C ASP A 46 -7.58 5.24 -0.44
N LEU A 47 -7.97 3.97 -0.30
CA LEU A 47 -7.12 2.94 0.31
C LEU A 47 -5.97 2.52 -0.61
N LEU A 48 -6.14 2.60 -1.93
CA LEU A 48 -5.05 2.42 -2.88
C LEU A 48 -3.99 3.51 -2.70
N VAL A 49 -4.41 4.78 -2.66
CA VAL A 49 -3.52 5.93 -2.45
C VAL A 49 -2.83 5.84 -1.09
N GLN A 50 -3.57 5.49 -0.04
CA GLN A 50 -3.03 5.29 1.29
C GLN A 50 -1.96 4.17 1.30
N GLY A 51 -2.27 3.01 0.75
CA GLY A 51 -1.37 1.86 0.74
C GLY A 51 -0.09 2.13 -0.04
N ALA A 52 -0.24 2.77 -1.21
CA ALA A 52 0.87 3.25 -2.01
C ALA A 52 1.77 4.22 -1.24
N GLY A 53 1.19 5.30 -0.69
CA GLY A 53 1.95 6.32 0.01
C GLY A 53 2.67 5.76 1.23
N LEU A 54 2.00 4.95 2.05
CA LEU A 54 2.62 4.28 3.19
C LEU A 54 3.79 3.39 2.77
N GLY A 55 3.63 2.61 1.69
CA GLY A 55 4.67 1.74 1.14
C GLY A 55 5.89 2.52 0.64
N VAL A 56 5.68 3.51 -0.23
CA VAL A 56 6.75 4.38 -0.76
C VAL A 56 7.47 5.10 0.38
N GLY A 57 6.69 5.72 1.28
CA GLY A 57 7.23 6.47 2.40
C GLY A 57 8.11 5.63 3.32
N ALA A 58 7.61 4.47 3.75
CA ALA A 58 8.38 3.56 4.60
C ALA A 58 9.65 3.05 3.91
N TRP A 59 9.57 2.67 2.63
CA TRP A 59 10.70 2.19 1.85
C TRP A 59 11.76 3.29 1.63
N SER A 60 11.36 4.56 1.46
CA SER A 60 12.29 5.67 1.22
C SER A 60 13.26 5.94 2.38
N VAL A 61 12.87 5.61 3.62
CA VAL A 61 13.69 5.83 4.83
C VAL A 61 14.31 4.55 5.35
N ASN A 62 13.73 3.40 5.02
CA ASN A 62 14.24 2.09 5.40
C ASN A 62 13.97 1.10 4.24
N PRO A 63 14.84 1.10 3.21
CA PRO A 63 14.64 0.27 2.05
C PRO A 63 14.56 -1.21 2.40
N GLY A 64 13.45 -1.83 2.02
CA GLY A 64 13.19 -3.26 2.15
C GLY A 64 13.43 -4.01 0.85
N LEU A 65 12.65 -5.07 0.62
CA LEU A 65 12.72 -5.83 -0.63
C LEU A 65 12.27 -4.96 -1.82
N PRO A 66 12.85 -5.10 -3.02
CA PRO A 66 12.37 -4.40 -4.22
C PRO A 66 10.89 -4.68 -4.55
N THR A 67 10.37 -5.84 -4.15
CA THR A 67 8.96 -6.18 -4.31
C THR A 67 8.02 -5.27 -3.52
N ASP A 68 8.47 -4.66 -2.41
CA ASP A 68 7.65 -3.72 -1.64
C ASP A 68 7.42 -2.41 -2.39
N ILE A 69 8.46 -1.86 -3.03
CA ILE A 69 8.32 -0.62 -3.81
C ILE A 69 7.54 -0.87 -5.11
N LEU A 70 7.70 -2.05 -5.73
CA LEU A 70 6.89 -2.47 -6.87
C LEU A 70 5.41 -2.60 -6.49
N ALA A 71 5.10 -3.21 -5.34
CA ALA A 71 3.73 -3.31 -4.85
C ALA A 71 3.10 -1.93 -4.65
N ALA A 72 3.84 -0.97 -4.08
CA ALA A 72 3.38 0.40 -3.95
C ALA A 72 3.13 1.06 -5.32
N GLY A 73 4.01 0.81 -6.30
CA GLY A 73 3.82 1.26 -7.68
C GLY A 73 2.56 0.69 -8.34
N LEU A 74 2.26 -0.61 -8.13
CA LEU A 74 1.03 -1.23 -8.62
C LEU A 74 -0.21 -0.62 -7.98
N LEU A 75 -0.17 -0.28 -6.69
CA LEU A 75 -1.27 0.40 -6.01
C LEU A 75 -1.52 1.79 -6.61
N VAL A 76 -0.47 2.61 -6.81
CA VAL A 76 -0.60 3.93 -7.47
C VAL A 76 -1.15 3.79 -8.89
N GLY A 77 -0.60 2.87 -9.69
CA GLY A 77 -1.08 2.64 -11.06
C GLY A 77 -2.53 2.18 -11.14
N SER A 78 -3.04 1.63 -10.03
CA SER A 78 -4.44 1.20 -9.91
C SER A 78 -5.40 2.34 -9.61
N VAL A 79 -4.92 3.52 -9.18
CA VAL A 79 -5.78 4.68 -8.91
C VAL A 79 -6.25 5.31 -10.24
N PRO A 80 -7.57 5.41 -10.51
CA PRO A 80 -8.07 5.98 -11.76
C PRO A 80 -7.76 7.48 -11.92
N ARG A 81 -7.82 8.23 -10.81
CA ARG A 81 -7.49 9.66 -10.73
C ARG A 81 -6.70 9.92 -9.46
N LEU A 82 -5.41 10.19 -9.64
CA LEU A 82 -4.50 10.40 -8.53
C LEU A 82 -4.50 11.87 -8.09
N ASP A 83 -4.83 12.11 -6.83
CA ASP A 83 -4.54 13.37 -6.16
C ASP A 83 -3.13 13.29 -5.53
N LEU A 84 -2.23 14.16 -5.98
CA LEU A 84 -0.84 14.15 -5.53
C LEU A 84 -0.68 14.66 -4.10
N ASP A 85 -1.52 15.57 -3.63
CA ASP A 85 -1.42 16.10 -2.26
C ASP A 85 -1.81 15.02 -1.24
N VAL A 86 -2.85 14.23 -1.57
CA VAL A 86 -3.25 13.07 -0.76
C VAL A 86 -2.16 12.01 -0.75
N LEU A 87 -1.53 11.73 -1.90
CA LEU A 87 -0.41 10.79 -1.97
C LEU A 87 0.79 11.27 -1.12
N LEU A 88 1.17 12.55 -1.23
CA LEU A 88 2.27 13.14 -0.47
C LEU A 88 2.03 13.11 1.04
N HIS A 89 0.79 13.33 1.47
CA HIS A 89 0.40 13.15 2.86
C HIS A 89 0.72 11.72 3.33
N TRP A 90 0.28 10.70 2.61
CA TRP A 90 0.51 9.30 3.00
C TRP A 90 1.98 8.88 2.89
N ILE A 91 2.75 9.44 1.96
CA ILE A 91 4.21 9.26 1.91
C ILE A 91 4.85 9.76 3.21
N THR A 92 4.48 10.95 3.66
CA THR A 92 5.00 11.53 4.91
C THR A 92 4.65 10.65 6.11
N VAL A 93 3.41 10.16 6.20
CA VAL A 93 3.00 9.20 7.24
C VAL A 93 3.81 7.90 7.16
N GLY A 94 4.05 7.39 5.94
CA GLY A 94 4.86 6.20 5.70
C GLY A 94 6.29 6.36 6.20
N GLN A 95 6.93 7.50 5.92
CA GLN A 95 8.28 7.82 6.39
C GLN A 95 8.36 7.85 7.92
N GLN A 96 7.41 8.51 8.58
CA GLN A 96 7.33 8.57 10.04
C GLN A 96 7.22 7.16 10.66
N ARG A 97 6.41 6.29 10.07
CA ARG A 97 6.26 4.89 10.50
C ARG A 97 7.53 4.07 10.25
N GLY A 98 8.16 4.23 9.08
CA GLY A 98 9.40 3.55 8.72
C GLY A 98 10.55 3.87 9.67
N LEU A 99 10.74 5.16 9.99
CA LEU A 99 11.75 5.62 10.95
C LEU A 99 11.47 5.11 12.37
N SER A 100 10.22 5.11 12.79
CA SER A 100 9.82 4.58 14.11
C SER A 100 10.13 3.08 14.21
N GLY A 101 9.81 2.29 13.19
CA GLY A 101 10.09 0.85 13.16
C GLY A 101 11.58 0.50 13.07
N ALA A 102 12.38 1.32 12.37
CA ALA A 102 13.83 1.12 12.27
C ALA A 102 14.53 1.27 13.64
N ARG A 103 14.07 2.22 14.46
CA ARG A 103 14.62 2.46 15.82
C ARG A 103 14.40 1.31 16.80
N TYR A 104 13.45 0.42 16.54
CA TYR A 104 13.23 -0.78 17.37
C TYR A 104 14.05 -2.00 16.92
N ARG A 105 14.73 -1.93 15.76
CA ARG A 105 15.58 -3.01 15.23
C ARG A 105 17.08 -2.76 15.42
N ALA A 106 17.46 -1.56 15.84
CA ALA A 106 18.83 -1.17 16.17
C ALA A 106 19.08 -1.36 17.67
#